data_AF-A0A5R8WV89-F1
#
_entry.id   AF-A0A5R8WV89-F1
#
_cell.length_a   1.000
_cell.length_b   1.000
_cell.length_c   1.000
_cell.angle_alpha   90.00
_cell.angle_beta   90.00
_cell.angle_gamma   90.00
#
_symmetry.space_group_name_H-M   'P 1'
#
loop_
_entity.id
_entity.type
_entity.pdbx_description
1 polymer ?
#
loop_
_entity_poly.entity_id
_entity_poly.type
_entity_poly.pdbx_seq_one_letter_code
_entity_poly.pdbx_strand_id
1 'polypeptide(L)'
;MANNFGKLRDLVHSLEADFEKFYDKSNSAAGTRVRKGMQELKNMAQEIRAEVQNTKNSATDKAAAPAAKAAPAKKAAAAPAAKKAAPAKKK
;
A
#
# COMPACT_ATOMS: atom_id res chain seq x y z
N MET A 1 -21.78 9.79 12.90
CA MET A 1 -20.39 9.45 12.51
C MET A 1 -20.09 8.07 13.08
N ALA A 2 -20.34 7.01 12.31
CA ALA A 2 -20.06 5.66 12.76
C ALA A 2 -18.56 5.36 12.56
N ASN A 3 -17.76 5.79 13.53
CA ASN A 3 -16.47 5.26 13.98
C ASN A 3 -15.69 4.44 12.95
N ASN A 4 -15.02 5.10 12.00
CA ASN A 4 -14.03 4.45 11.11
C ASN A 4 -12.99 3.64 11.91
N PHE A 5 -12.69 4.09 13.14
CA PHE A 5 -11.89 3.35 14.11
C PHE A 5 -12.47 1.98 14.47
N GLY A 6 -13.79 1.87 14.70
CA GLY A 6 -14.45 0.61 15.04
C GLY A 6 -14.26 -0.43 13.94
N LYS A 7 -14.47 -0.03 12.69
CA LYS A 7 -14.22 -0.90 11.52
C LYS A 7 -12.77 -1.36 11.43
N LEU A 8 -11.79 -0.48 11.66
CA LEU A 8 -10.38 -0.89 11.71
C LEU A 8 -10.12 -1.92 12.80
N ARG A 9 -10.61 -1.66 14.02
CA ARG A 9 -10.39 -2.53 15.16
C ARG A 9 -11.01 -3.91 14.93
N ASP A 10 -12.23 -3.93 14.41
CA ASP A 10 -12.97 -5.17 14.15
C ASP A 10 -12.31 -5.98 13.02
N LEU A 11 -11.81 -5.30 11.97
CA LEU A 11 -11.02 -5.95 10.93
C LEU A 11 -9.77 -6.62 11.51
N VAL A 12 -9.00 -5.94 12.36
CA VAL A 12 -7.81 -6.52 12.99
C VAL A 12 -8.16 -7.70 13.89
N HIS A 13 -9.19 -7.57 14.74
CA HIS A 13 -9.66 -8.67 15.59
C HIS A 13 -10.11 -9.89 14.77
N SER A 14 -10.79 -9.67 13.64
CA SER A 14 -11.24 -10.77 12.78
C SER A 14 -10.09 -11.60 12.20
N LEU A 15 -8.90 -11.00 12.07
CA LEU A 15 -7.73 -11.65 11.47
C LEU A 15 -6.89 -12.40 12.51
N GLU A 16 -7.08 -12.18 13.80
CA GLU A 16 -6.28 -12.76 14.89
C GLU A 16 -6.13 -14.29 14.76
N ALA A 17 -7.24 -15.00 14.56
CA ALA A 17 -7.22 -16.45 14.38
C ALA A 17 -6.51 -16.90 13.09
N ASP A 18 -6.51 -16.08 12.03
CA ASP A 18 -5.77 -16.36 10.81
C ASP A 18 -4.27 -16.03 10.97
N PHE A 19 -3.92 -15.04 11.80
CA PHE A 19 -2.53 -14.77 12.20
C PHE A 19 -1.93 -15.97 12.94
N GLU A 20 -2.57 -16.47 14.00
CA GLU A 20 -2.10 -17.65 14.74
C GLU A 20 -1.94 -18.87 13.81
N LYS A 21 -2.95 -19.16 12.98
CA LYS A 21 -2.89 -20.30 12.05
C LYS A 21 -1.78 -20.16 11.00
N PHE A 22 -1.50 -18.94 10.54
CA PHE A 22 -0.44 -18.73 9.55
C PHE A 22 0.95 -18.83 10.18
N TYR A 23 1.19 -18.16 11.31
CA TYR A 23 2.51 -18.10 11.93
C TYR A 23 2.88 -19.37 12.70
N ASP A 24 1.94 -19.99 13.42
CA ASP A 24 2.25 -21.19 14.23
C ASP A 24 2.16 -22.48 13.42
N LYS A 25 1.20 -22.54 12.47
CA LYS A 25 0.85 -23.77 11.75
C LYS A 25 1.18 -23.72 10.26
N SER A 26 1.82 -22.66 9.76
CA SER A 26 2.17 -22.47 8.35
C SER A 26 0.99 -22.63 7.37
N ASN A 27 -0.24 -22.30 7.81
CA ASN A 27 -1.43 -22.50 6.98
C ASN A 27 -1.52 -21.47 5.83
N SER A 28 -1.30 -21.92 4.59
CA SER A 28 -1.29 -21.04 3.40
C SER A 28 -2.64 -20.35 3.11
N ALA A 29 -3.76 -20.98 3.46
CA ALA A 29 -5.09 -20.37 3.27
C ALA A 29 -5.30 -19.21 4.27
N ALA A 30 -4.87 -19.39 5.53
CA ALA A 30 -4.88 -18.33 6.54
C ALA A 30 -3.97 -17.17 6.12
N GLY A 31 -2.76 -17.45 5.59
CA GLY A 31 -1.87 -16.42 5.07
C GLY A 31 -2.48 -15.60 3.93
N THR A 32 -3.26 -16.23 3.06
CA THR A 32 -3.99 -15.52 1.98
C THR A 32 -5.05 -14.58 2.54
N ARG A 33 -5.75 -14.97 3.61
CA ARG A 33 -6.76 -14.13 4.29
C ARG A 33 -6.11 -12.96 5.02
N VAL A 34 -5.03 -13.22 5.78
CA VAL A 34 -4.24 -12.16 6.43
C VAL A 34 -3.77 -11.13 5.40
N ARG A 35 -3.22 -11.57 4.27
CA ARG A 35 -2.76 -10.65 3.21
C ARG A 35 -3.90 -9.79 2.64
N LYS A 36 -5.07 -10.39 2.39
CA LYS A 36 -6.25 -9.65 1.89
C LYS A 36 -6.77 -8.66 2.94
N GLY A 37 -6.91 -9.09 4.19
CA GLY A 37 -7.34 -8.22 5.28
C GLY A 37 -6.38 -7.05 5.54
N MET A 38 -5.07 -7.28 5.44
CA MET A 38 -4.07 -6.21 5.53
C MET A 38 -4.13 -5.22 4.36
N GLN A 39 -4.49 -5.69 3.16
CA GLN A 39 -4.70 -4.80 2.02
C GLN A 39 -5.93 -3.90 2.23
N GLU A 40 -7.01 -4.43 2.79
CA GLU A 40 -8.21 -3.68 3.14
C GLU A 40 -7.93 -2.66 4.24
N LEU A 41 -7.19 -3.06 5.29
CA LEU A 41 -6.76 -2.16 6.36
C LEU A 41 -5.97 -0.97 5.83
N LYS A 42 -5.05 -1.20 4.87
CA LYS A 42 -4.27 -0.13 4.24
C LYS A 42 -5.18 0.89 3.55
N ASN A 43 -6.15 0.42 2.78
CA ASN A 43 -7.06 1.29 2.04
C ASN A 43 -7.92 2.12 3.01
N MET A 44 -8.51 1.47 4.02
CA MET A 44 -9.28 2.16 5.07
C MET A 44 -8.45 3.21 5.81
N ALA A 45 -7.20 2.90 6.16
CA ALA A 45 -6.31 3.86 6.81
C ALA A 45 -5.99 5.07 5.91
N GLN A 46 -5.83 4.85 4.61
CA GLN A 46 -5.60 5.92 3.63
C GLN A 46 -6.83 6.82 3.48
N GLU A 47 -8.03 6.23 3.41
CA GLU A 47 -9.29 6.97 3.34
C GLU A 47 -9.49 7.85 4.57
N ILE A 48 -9.32 7.30 5.78
CA ILE A 48 -9.44 8.06 7.03
C ILE A 48 -8.44 9.21 7.08
N ARG A 49 -7.19 8.96 6.66
CA ARG A 49 -6.17 10.02 6.60
C ARG A 49 -6.58 11.14 5.65
N ALA A 50 -7.09 10.79 4.47
CA ALA A 50 -7.56 11.77 3.49
C ALA A 50 -8.76 12.56 4.03
N GLU A 51 -9.72 11.90 4.69
CA GLU A 51 -10.87 12.56 5.33
C GLU A 51 -10.43 13.56 6.41
N VAL A 52 -9.48 13.20 7.26
CA VAL A 52 -8.94 14.10 8.31
C VAL A 52 -8.23 15.30 7.67
N GLN A 53 -7.41 15.06 6.66
CA GLN A 53 -6.71 16.14 5.95
C GLN A 53 -7.68 17.07 5.24
N ASN A 54 -8.68 16.51 4.56
CA ASN A 54 -9.73 17.28 3.89
C ASN A 54 -10.54 18.08 4.89
N THR A 55 -10.91 17.50 6.05
CA THR A 55 -11.61 18.23 7.11
C THR A 55 -10.79 19.41 7.63
N LYS A 56 -9.48 19.23 7.82
CA LYS A 56 -8.56 20.32 8.19
C LYS A 56 -8.50 21.40 7.12
N ASN A 57 -8.36 21.01 5.86
CA ASN A 57 -8.28 21.94 4.73
C ASN A 57 -9.61 22.71 4.56
N SER A 58 -10.75 22.00 4.58
CA SER A 58 -12.09 22.59 4.49
C SER A 58 -12.45 23.49 5.68
N ALA A 59 -11.90 23.22 6.88
CA ALA A 59 -11.99 24.16 8.00
C ALA A 59 -11.13 25.42 7.81
N THR A 60 -10.16 25.38 6.89
CA THR A 60 -9.23 26.47 6.56
C THR A 60 -9.61 27.20 5.26
N ASP A 61 -10.56 26.66 4.46
CA ASP A 61 -11.04 27.18 3.17
C ASP A 61 -12.02 28.38 3.30
N LYS A 62 -11.64 29.40 4.08
CA LYS A 62 -11.96 30.80 3.75
C LYS A 62 -10.76 31.53 3.14
N ALA A 63 -9.66 30.84 2.85
CA ALA A 63 -8.52 31.39 2.12
C ALA A 63 -7.86 30.36 1.21
N ALA A 64 -8.09 30.52 -0.10
CA ALA A 64 -7.28 30.07 -1.24
C ALA A 64 -7.36 28.59 -1.71
N ALA A 65 -8.20 28.38 -2.73
CA ALA A 65 -8.00 27.39 -3.79
C ALA A 65 -7.22 28.02 -4.97
N PRO A 66 -6.77 27.26 -5.98
CA PRO A 66 -6.05 25.99 -5.94
C PRO A 66 -4.77 26.04 -6.84
N ALA A 67 -3.70 25.34 -6.48
CA ALA A 67 -2.56 25.14 -7.37
C ALA A 67 -2.59 23.74 -7.99
N ALA A 68 -3.16 23.65 -9.19
CA ALA A 68 -2.90 22.55 -10.11
C ALA A 68 -1.50 22.71 -10.74
N LYS A 69 -0.66 21.68 -10.65
CA LYS A 69 0.50 21.29 -11.50
C LYS A 69 1.26 20.19 -10.73
N ALA A 70 1.73 19.08 -11.29
CA ALA A 70 1.80 18.61 -12.66
C ALA A 70 2.07 17.09 -12.64
N ALA A 71 1.53 16.37 -13.61
CA ALA A 71 2.11 15.10 -14.04
C ALA A 71 3.47 15.35 -14.71
N PRO A 72 4.45 14.45 -14.59
CA PRO A 72 5.44 14.26 -15.64
C PRO A 72 5.13 12.97 -16.41
N ALA A 73 5.02 13.17 -17.72
CA ALA A 73 4.89 12.16 -18.74
C ALA A 73 6.07 11.16 -18.77
N LYS A 74 5.76 9.96 -19.29
CA LYS A 74 6.62 9.03 -20.03
C LYS A 74 8.11 9.38 -20.13
N LYS A 75 8.96 8.47 -19.66
CA LYS A 75 10.18 8.09 -20.40
C LYS A 75 10.03 6.64 -20.83
N ALA A 76 9.73 6.44 -22.11
CA ALA A 76 9.78 5.15 -22.77
C ALA A 76 11.24 4.83 -23.15
N ALA A 77 11.56 3.53 -23.06
CA ALA A 77 12.48 2.74 -23.87
C ALA A 77 13.96 3.14 -23.98
N ALA A 78 14.84 2.22 -23.55
CA ALA A 78 15.91 1.68 -24.39
C ALA A 78 16.57 0.46 -23.70
N ALA A 79 16.27 -0.75 -24.17
CA ALA A 79 17.24 -1.84 -24.14
C ALA A 79 18.13 -1.69 -25.38
N PRO A 80 19.45 -1.93 -25.27
CA PRO A 80 20.04 -2.87 -26.23
C PRO A 80 21.14 -3.77 -25.65
N ALA A 81 21.02 -5.05 -26.00
CA ALA A 81 22.02 -5.92 -26.64
C ALA A 81 23.33 -6.32 -25.92
N ALA A 82 23.65 -7.60 -26.16
CA ALA A 82 24.77 -8.40 -25.69
C ALA A 82 26.11 -8.19 -26.44
N LYS A 83 27.14 -8.92 -25.94
CA LYS A 83 28.54 -9.12 -26.42
C LYS A 83 29.50 -8.01 -25.97
N LYS A 84 30.75 -8.23 -25.53
CA LYS A 84 31.79 -9.29 -25.64
C LYS A 84 32.86 -8.86 -24.57
N ALA A 85 33.75 -9.63 -23.96
CA ALA A 85 34.66 -10.65 -24.47
C ALA A 85 35.42 -11.34 -23.30
N ALA A 86 35.78 -12.62 -23.50
CA ALA A 86 36.84 -13.38 -22.81
C ALA A 86 38.25 -12.76 -23.07
N PRO A 87 39.42 -13.24 -22.56
CA PRO A 87 39.87 -14.61 -22.19
C PRO A 87 40.61 -14.64 -20.81
N ALA A 88 41.13 -15.73 -20.22
CA ALA A 88 42.17 -16.64 -20.70
C ALA A 88 42.41 -17.83 -19.73
N LYS A 89 43.12 -18.83 -20.27
CA LYS A 89 43.40 -20.20 -19.79
C LYS A 89 44.46 -20.31 -18.67
N LYS A 90 44.56 -21.56 -18.16
CA LYS A 90 45.66 -22.28 -17.47
C LYS A 90 45.72 -22.06 -15.95
N LYS A 91 45.84 -23.09 -15.11
CA LYS A 91 46.39 -24.45 -15.27
C LYS A 91 45.40 -25.53 -14.86
#